data_AF-A0AAN5I982-F1
#
_entry.id   AF-A0AAN5I982-F1
#
_cell.length_a   1.000
_cell.length_b   1.000
_cell.length_c   1.000
_cell.angle_alpha   90.00
_cell.angle_beta   90.00
_cell.angle_gamma   90.00
#
_symmetry.space_group_name_H-M   'P 1'
#
loop_
_entity.id
_entity.type
_entity.pdbx_description
1 polymer ?
#
loop_
_entity_poly.entity_id
_entity_poly.type
_entity_poly.pdbx_seq_one_letter_code
_entity_poly.pdbx_strand_id
1 'polypeptide(L)' 'MIGHIRKSAYQEDIECIWIINNTLGNAIILHVEMDIPKTPYCSLAFLETRSKGSNPAERLCESKNENDNSQRGHSYEIR' A
#
# COMPACT_ATOMS: atom_id res chain seq x y z
N MET A 1 36.43 -2.10 6.61
CA MET A 1 35.42 -3.00 6.03
C MET A 1 34.07 -2.33 6.25
N ILE A 2 33.61 -1.56 5.26
CA ILE A 2 32.34 -0.83 5.37
C ILE A 2 31.25 -1.82 4.94
N GLY A 3 30.39 -2.22 5.88
CA GLY A 3 29.29 -3.13 5.60
C GLY A 3 28.26 -2.45 4.71
N HIS A 4 28.01 -3.02 3.52
CA HIS A 4 26.90 -2.61 2.68
C HIS A 4 25.59 -3.04 3.36
N ILE A 5 24.79 -2.08 3.82
CA ILE A 5 23.41 -2.31 4.21
C ILE A 5 22.66 -2.70 2.93
N ARG A 6 22.43 -4.00 2.72
CA ARG A 6 21.52 -4.45 1.66
C ARG A 6 20.12 -4.07 2.10
N LYS A 7 19.48 -3.17 1.35
CA LYS A 7 18.02 -3.06 1.34
C LYS A 7 17.48 -4.47 1.11
N SER A 8 16.69 -5.01 2.04
CA SER A 8 16.03 -6.30 1.81
C SER A 8 15.10 -6.10 0.62
N ALA A 9 15.46 -6.70 -0.52
CA ALA A 9 14.56 -6.77 -1.65
C ALA A 9 13.29 -7.51 -1.21
N TYR A 10 12.14 -7.06 -1.69
CA TYR A 10 10.92 -7.84 -1.62
C TYR A 10 11.21 -9.24 -2.18
N GLN A 11 10.98 -10.29 -1.39
CA GLN A 11 11.19 -11.65 -1.87
C GLN A 11 10.05 -11.96 -2.84
N GLU A 12 10.38 -12.60 -3.96
CA GLU A 12 9.39 -12.99 -4.98
C GLU A 12 8.29 -13.86 -4.34
N ASP A 13 7.07 -13.74 -4.84
CA ASP A 13 5.87 -14.51 -4.43
C ASP A 13 5.37 -14.31 -2.97
N ILE A 14 5.65 -13.18 -2.32
CA ILE A 14 5.09 -12.87 -1.00
C ILE A 14 3.79 -12.05 -1.10
N GLU A 15 2.66 -12.64 -0.72
CA GLU A 15 1.44 -11.87 -0.42
C GLU A 15 1.48 -11.39 1.04
N CYS A 16 1.68 -10.08 1.24
CA CYS A 16 1.60 -9.46 2.56
C CYS A 16 0.16 -8.99 2.80
N ILE A 17 -0.32 -9.07 4.05
CA ILE A 17 -1.62 -8.48 4.40
C ILE A 17 -1.46 -7.71 5.70
N TRP A 18 -1.77 -6.41 5.67
CA TRP A 18 -1.82 -5.56 6.84
C TRP A 18 -3.24 -5.06 7.08
N ILE A 19 -3.70 -5.14 8.33
CA ILE A 19 -5.00 -4.62 8.76
C ILE A 19 -4.77 -3.47 9.75
N ILE A 20 -5.19 -2.27 9.38
CA ILE A 20 -5.09 -1.06 10.21
C ILE A 20 -6.48 -0.68 10.67
N ASN A 21 -6.71 -0.70 11.99
CA ASN A 21 -7.99 -0.35 12.59
C ASN A 21 -7.88 0.99 13.33
N ASN A 22 -8.90 1.84 13.18
CA ASN A 22 -9.06 3.05 13.98
C ASN A 22 -10.47 3.08 14.60
N THR A 23 -10.61 3.88 15.65
CA THR A 23 -11.89 4.14 16.31
C THR A 23 -12.87 4.86 15.38
N LEU A 24 -14.17 4.67 15.62
CA LEU A 24 -15.22 5.33 14.86
C LEU A 24 -15.09 6.85 14.94
N GLY A 25 -15.36 7.54 13.83
CA GLY A 25 -15.21 8.99 13.70
C GLY A 25 -13.79 9.48 13.36
N ASN A 26 -12.76 8.65 13.47
CA ASN A 26 -11.40 9.01 13.08
C ASN A 26 -11.06 8.53 11.66
N ALA A 27 -10.10 9.22 11.03
CA ALA A 27 -9.58 8.90 9.70
C ALA A 27 -8.18 8.30 9.80
N ILE A 28 -7.80 7.52 8.78
CA ILE A 28 -6.43 7.00 8.61
C ILE A 28 -5.83 7.71 7.40
N ILE A 29 -4.61 8.22 7.58
CA ILE A 29 -3.80 8.81 6.51
C ILE A 29 -2.58 7.90 6.36
N LEU A 30 -2.38 7.34 5.16
CA LEU A 30 -1.28 6.46 4.85
C LEU A 30 -0.24 7.22 4.03
N HIS A 31 1.00 7.20 4.52
CA HIS A 31 2.17 7.63 3.76
C HIS A 31 3.02 6.39 3.48
N VAL A 32 3.17 6.03 2.21
CA VAL A 32 3.89 4.83 1.80
C VAL A 32 5.02 5.23 0.85
N GLU A 33 6.24 4.87 1.23
CA GLU A 33 7.38 4.87 0.31
C GLU A 33 7.52 3.45 -0.24
N MET A 34 7.38 3.32 -1.55
CA MET A 34 7.35 2.02 -2.21
C MET A 34 8.41 1.94 -3.31
N ASP A 35 9.07 0.79 -3.37
CA ASP A 35 10.05 0.44 -4.41
C ASP A 35 9.52 -0.77 -5.19
N ILE A 36 8.39 -0.54 -5.88
CA ILE A 36 7.69 -1.53 -6.69
C ILE A 36 7.96 -1.22 -8.17
N PRO A 37 8.25 -2.22 -9.02
CA PRO A 37 8.46 -1.99 -10.44
C PRO A 37 7.18 -1.49 -11.14
N LYS A 38 7.29 -0.40 -11.90
CA LYS A 38 6.22 0.06 -12.79
C LYS A 38 6.08 -0.88 -13.98
N THR A 39 4.92 -1.52 -14.12
CA THR A 39 4.56 -2.28 -15.32
C THR A 39 3.17 -1.91 -15.84
N PRO A 40 2.85 -2.23 -17.11
CA PRO A 40 1.48 -2.08 -17.60
C PRO A 40 0.49 -2.77 -16.67
N TYR A 41 -0.49 -2.02 -16.19
CA TYR A 41 -1.52 -2.50 -15.25
C TYR A 41 -0.99 -3.02 -13.89
N CYS A 42 0.25 -2.67 -13.51
CA CYS A 42 0.90 -3.15 -12.27
C CYS A 42 0.91 -4.69 -12.14
N SER A 43 1.15 -5.38 -13.27
CA SER A 43 1.06 -6.84 -13.37
C SER A 43 2.14 -7.63 -12.63
N LEU A 44 3.32 -7.06 -12.37
CA LEU A 44 4.42 -7.76 -11.69
C LEU A 44 4.32 -7.65 -10.17
N ALA A 45 3.97 -6.47 -9.68
CA ALA A 45 3.78 -6.20 -8.27
C ALA A 45 2.93 -4.95 -8.10
N PHE A 46 2.16 -4.90 -7.02
CA PHE A 46 1.27 -3.80 -6.68
C PHE A 46 1.05 -3.75 -5.17
N LEU A 47 0.70 -2.57 -4.68
CA LEU A 47 0.10 -2.35 -3.38
C LEU A 47 -1.40 -2.14 -3.60
N GLU A 48 -2.23 -2.95 -2.96
CA GLU A 48 -3.68 -2.81 -3.01
C GLU A 48 -4.18 -2.23 -1.69
N THR A 49 -4.95 -1.15 -1.73
CA THR A 49 -5.58 -0.57 -0.53
C THR A 49 -7.09 -0.69 -0.61
N ARG A 50 -7.72 -1.08 0.50
CA ARG A 50 -9.17 -1.23 0.61
C ARG A 50 -9.68 -0.80 1.97
N SER A 51 -10.72 0.03 1.99
CA SER A 51 -11.52 0.27 3.20
C SER A 51 -12.54 -0.85 3.39
N LYS A 52 -12.76 -1.28 4.64
CA LYS A 52 -13.70 -2.35 4.99
C LYS A 52 -15.12 -1.97 4.55
N GLY A 53 -15.66 -2.70 3.57
CA GLY A 53 -17.02 -2.49 3.04
C GLY A 53 -17.11 -1.62 1.80
N SER A 54 -15.99 -1.11 1.26
CA SER A 54 -15.96 -0.41 -0.03
C SER A 54 -15.42 -1.31 -1.16
N ASN A 55 -16.01 -1.19 -2.35
CA ASN A 55 -15.46 -1.67 -3.62
C ASN A 55 -15.47 -0.51 -4.63
N PRO A 56 -14.48 -0.37 -5.53
CA PRO A 56 -13.32 -1.25 -5.78
C PRO A 56 -12.07 -0.91 -4.96
N ALA A 57 -11.16 -1.89 -4.85
CA ALA A 57 -9.82 -1.70 -4.28
C ALA A 57 -8.91 -0.97 -5.28
N GLU A 58 -8.05 -0.08 -4.77
CA GLU A 58 -7.12 0.67 -5.61
C GLU A 58 -5.76 -0.04 -5.65
N ARG A 59 -5.21 -0.23 -6.86
CA ARG A 59 -3.88 -0.81 -7.08
C ARG A 59 -2.88 0.26 -7.45
N LEU A 60 -1.75 0.25 -6.75
CA LEU A 60 -0.67 1.22 -6.90
C LEU A 60 0.64 0.46 -7.17
N CYS A 61 1.35 0.83 -8.23
CA CYS A 61 2.75 0.44 -8.45
C CYS A 61 3.65 1.67 -8.62
N GLU A 62 3.12 2.87 -8.34
CA GLU A 62 3.83 4.14 -8.32
C GLU A 62 3.25 5.04 -7.23
N SER A 63 4.09 5.93 -6.69
CA SER A 63 3.62 7.01 -5.82
C SER A 63 2.70 7.93 -6.63
N LYS A 64 1.42 7.96 -6.28
CA LYS A 64 0.53 9.01 -6.76
C LYS A 64 0.78 10.29 -5.98
N ASN A 65 1.16 11.36 -6.68
CA ASN A 65 1.01 12.70 -6.15
C ASN A 65 -0.46 13.11 -6.31
N GLU A 66 -1.30 12.80 -5.33
CA GLU A 66 -2.70 13.26 -5.34
C GLU A 66 -3.03 14.03 -4.06
N ASN A 67 -3.51 15.26 -4.25
CA ASN A 67 -4.36 15.98 -3.29
C ASN A 67 -5.80 15.41 -3.31
N ASP A 68 -5.98 14.10 -3.55
CA ASP A 68 -7.30 13.48 -3.64
C ASP A 68 -7.37 12.18 -2.84
N ASN A 69 -8.53 12.01 -2.21
CA ASN A 69 -9.04 10.89 -1.44
C ASN A 69 -8.34 10.50 -0.13
N SER A 70 -8.55 11.36 0.88
CA SER A 70 -8.80 10.91 2.24
C SER A 70 -9.98 9.93 2.24
N GLN A 71 -9.70 8.64 2.06
CA GLN A 71 -10.69 7.61 2.30
C GLN A 71 -11.11 7.73 3.77
N ARG A 72 -12.43 7.79 4.04
CA ARG A 72 -13.00 7.82 5.39
C ARG A 72 -13.43 6.41 5.77
N GLY A 73 -12.48 5.61 6.26
CA GLY A 73 -12.71 4.23 6.69
C GLY A 73 -12.26 4.01 8.13
N HIS A 74 -12.89 3.06 8.83
CA HIS A 74 -12.51 2.64 10.19
C HIS A 74 -11.51 1.49 10.21
N SER A 75 -11.37 0.78 9.08
CA SER A 75 -10.50 -0.38 8.95
C SER A 75 -10.01 -0.46 7.52
N TYR A 76 -8.69 -0.57 7.34
CA TYR A 76 -8.03 -0.69 6.04
C TYR A 76 -7.31 -2.02 5.96
N GLU A 77 -7.44 -2.63 4.80
CA GLU A 77 -6.63 -3.77 4.39
C GLU A 77 -5.68 -3.30 3.31
N ILE A 78 -4.40 -3.61 3.50
CA ILE A 78 -3.33 -3.35 2.54
C ILE A 78 -2.77 -4.71 2.13
N ARG A 79 -2.73 -4.98 0.83
CA ARG A 79 -2.10 -6.17 0.25
C ARG A 79 -0.90 -5.79 -0.59
#